data_AF-A0A7S2MGX5-F1
#
_entry.id   AF-A0A7S2MGX5-F1
#
_cell.length_a   1.000
_cell.length_b   1.000
_cell.length_c   1.000
_cell.angle_alpha   90.00
_cell.angle_beta   90.00
_cell.angle_gamma   90.00
#
_symmetry.space_group_name_H-M   'P 1'
#
loop_
_entity.id
_entity.type
_entity.pdbx_description
1 polymer ?
#
loop_
_entity_poly.entity_id
_entity_poly.type
_entity_poly.pdbx_seq_one_letter_code
_entity_poly.pdbx_strand_id
1 'polypeptide(L)'
;MLVKYYGLETFMYGDVGQSGNIFERIAELSGVNQSKLQTAEAVRIILSSTGGVPAPNHEEVLGPTGFHERSLENSYGAHPNTITIKFLKHRVRVEAMEMRAKVADIVAHMSNNWTFRHGSESIQMTFTFSRVEPETGRLETGGWQSFADEVGWTFPRDFCLEHIVLYGRVMAK
;
A
#
# COMPACT_ATOMS: atom_id res chain seq x y z
N MET A 1 33.96 19.64 22.34
CA MET A 1 33.16 18.46 21.94
C MET A 1 31.71 18.91 21.90
N LEU A 2 31.14 19.12 20.70
CA LEU A 2 29.77 19.60 20.55
C LEU A 2 28.82 18.43 20.83
N VAL A 3 28.12 18.49 21.97
CA VAL A 3 27.00 17.58 22.25
C VAL A 3 25.86 18.00 21.34
N LYS A 4 25.66 17.25 20.24
CA LYS A 4 24.48 17.41 19.40
C LYS A 4 23.30 16.75 20.11
N TYR A 5 22.40 17.56 20.66
CA TYR A 5 21.09 17.10 21.09
C TYR A 5 20.25 16.80 19.85
N TYR A 6 20.10 15.52 19.52
CA TYR A 6 19.10 15.09 18.56
C TYR A 6 17.77 15.07 19.30
N GLY A 7 17.01 16.16 19.20
CA GLY A 7 15.66 16.20 19.73
C GLY A 7 14.84 15.06 19.13
N LEU A 8 14.01 14.41 19.95
CA LEU A 8 13.05 13.39 19.50
C LEU A 8 12.19 13.89 18.32
N GLU A 9 11.98 15.20 18.20
CA GLU A 9 11.31 15.85 17.08
C GLU A 9 12.01 15.62 15.73
N THR A 10 13.35 15.58 15.69
CA THR A 10 14.11 15.32 14.45
C THR A 10 13.90 13.87 13.96
N PHE A 11 13.66 12.94 14.89
CA PHE A 11 13.35 11.54 14.57
C PHE A 11 11.86 11.31 14.28
N MET A 12 10.95 12.02 14.95
CA MET A 12 9.51 11.86 14.77
C MET A 12 8.99 12.54 13.50
N TYR A 13 9.57 13.67 13.09
CA TYR A 13 9.06 14.44 11.96
C TYR A 13 9.88 14.28 10.67
N GLY A 14 11.11 13.73 10.75
CA GLY A 14 12.10 13.78 9.67
C GLY A 14 12.48 15.22 9.34
N ASP A 15 13.77 15.50 9.15
CA ASP A 15 14.29 16.83 8.76
C ASP A 15 13.44 17.48 7.66
N VAL A 16 12.47 18.32 8.02
CA VAL A 16 11.62 19.08 7.07
C VAL A 16 11.22 18.20 5.86
N GLY A 17 10.87 16.93 6.15
CA GLY A 17 11.20 15.75 5.32
C GLY A 17 10.87 15.86 3.84
N GLN A 18 11.88 15.66 2.99
CA GLN A 18 11.66 15.36 1.58
C GLN A 18 10.78 14.10 1.47
N SER A 19 9.73 14.20 0.65
CA SER A 19 8.87 13.08 0.31
C SER A 19 9.69 11.97 -0.33
N GLY A 20 9.51 10.72 0.11
CA GLY A 20 10.25 9.57 -0.41
C GLY A 20 9.44 8.28 -0.34
N ASN A 21 10.01 7.18 -0.83
CA ASN A 21 9.35 5.89 -0.77
C ASN A 21 9.15 5.46 0.70
N ILE A 22 7.90 5.31 1.12
CA ILE A 22 7.51 4.99 2.49
C ILE A 22 8.10 3.66 2.95
N PHE A 23 8.13 2.64 2.08
CA PHE A 23 8.65 1.32 2.45
C PHE A 23 10.17 1.34 2.58
N GLU A 24 10.88 2.06 1.72
CA GLU A 24 12.32 2.27 1.84
C GLU A 24 12.64 3.02 3.14
N ARG A 25 11.89 4.09 3.44
CA ARG A 25 12.08 4.85 4.67
C ARG A 25 11.83 4.01 5.93
N ILE A 26 10.79 3.18 5.94
CA ILE A 26 10.55 2.24 7.06
C ILE A 26 11.69 1.23 7.18
N ALA A 27 12.22 0.74 6.06
CA ALA A 27 13.36 -0.18 6.05
C ALA A 27 14.61 0.45 6.69
N GLU A 28 14.94 1.69 6.32
CA GLU A 28 16.02 2.46 6.93
C GLU A 28 15.81 2.65 8.44
N LEU A 29 14.63 3.13 8.85
CA LEU A 29 14.33 3.44 10.25
C LEU A 29 14.33 2.20 11.14
N SER A 30 13.91 1.05 10.61
CA SER A 30 13.88 -0.21 11.34
C SER A 30 15.17 -1.02 11.27
N GLY A 31 16.09 -0.66 10.37
CA GLY A 31 17.28 -1.47 10.08
C GLY A 31 16.96 -2.83 9.43
N VAL A 32 15.77 -2.96 8.83
CA VAL A 32 15.29 -4.20 8.20
C VAL A 32 15.17 -3.99 6.71
N ASN A 33 15.69 -4.92 5.90
CA ASN A 33 15.52 -4.86 4.43
C ASN A 33 14.04 -4.74 4.04
N GLN A 34 13.74 -3.93 3.01
CA GLN A 34 12.37 -3.66 2.55
C GLN A 34 11.56 -4.96 2.29
N SER A 35 12.20 -5.98 1.71
CA SER A 35 11.57 -7.28 1.43
C SER A 35 11.20 -8.09 2.69
N LYS A 36 11.73 -7.73 3.86
CA LYS A 36 11.49 -8.40 5.14
C LYS A 36 10.56 -7.62 6.07
N LEU A 37 10.04 -6.47 5.65
CA LEU A 37 9.19 -5.62 6.49
C LEU A 37 7.93 -6.35 7.01
N GLN A 38 7.35 -7.25 6.21
CA GLN A 38 6.21 -8.04 6.63
C GLN A 38 6.58 -9.03 7.75
N THR A 39 7.65 -9.79 7.57
CA THR A 39 8.12 -10.77 8.56
C THR A 39 8.66 -10.14 9.84
N ALA A 40 9.15 -8.90 9.76
CA ALA A 40 9.61 -8.14 10.91
C ALA A 40 8.48 -7.40 11.63
N GLU A 41 7.22 -7.67 11.27
CA GLU A 41 6.03 -7.05 11.83
C GLU A 41 6.09 -5.50 11.75
N ALA A 42 6.68 -4.96 10.68
CA ALA A 42 6.68 -3.52 10.42
C ALA A 42 5.43 -3.12 9.61
N VAL A 43 4.99 -4.00 8.70
CA VAL A 43 3.78 -3.84 7.90
C VAL A 43 3.00 -5.15 7.83
N ARG A 44 1.69 -5.07 7.61
CA ARG A 44 0.81 -6.21 7.30
C ARG A 44 -0.03 -5.86 6.09
N ILE A 45 0.07 -6.65 5.03
CA ILE A 45 -0.74 -6.48 3.81
C ILE A 45 -1.88 -7.50 3.86
N ILE A 46 -3.11 -7.03 3.69
CA ILE A 46 -4.35 -7.81 3.77
C ILE A 46 -5.06 -7.72 2.42
N LEU A 47 -5.44 -8.86 1.86
CA LEU A 47 -6.39 -8.92 0.74
C LEU A 47 -7.77 -9.36 1.25
N SER A 48 -8.82 -8.75 0.73
CA SER A 48 -10.21 -9.13 1.03
C SER A 48 -11.14 -8.95 -0.18
N SER A 49 -12.28 -9.65 -0.16
CA SER A 49 -13.35 -9.52 -1.16
C SER A 49 -14.64 -9.05 -0.48
N THR A 50 -15.35 -8.09 -1.08
CA THR A 50 -16.68 -7.65 -0.62
C THR A 50 -17.84 -8.28 -1.40
N GLY A 51 -17.61 -9.25 -2.29
CA GLY A 51 -18.61 -9.68 -3.25
C GLY A 51 -18.70 -11.18 -3.51
N GLY A 52 -19.32 -11.94 -2.61
CA GLY A 52 -19.73 -13.34 -2.86
C GLY A 52 -19.88 -14.14 -1.56
N VAL A 53 -21.12 -14.41 -1.15
CA VAL A 53 -21.50 -15.07 0.12
C VAL A 53 -20.88 -16.48 0.28
N PRO A 54 -20.47 -16.96 1.49
CA PRO A 54 -20.38 -16.29 2.78
C PRO A 54 -18.95 -16.38 3.38
N ALA A 55 -18.13 -15.36 3.18
CA ALA A 55 -17.14 -15.01 4.19
C ALA A 55 -17.15 -13.49 4.31
N PRO A 56 -17.92 -12.92 5.25
CA PRO A 56 -18.10 -11.47 5.34
C PRO A 56 -16.80 -10.69 5.58
N ASN A 57 -15.71 -11.35 6.01
CA ASN A 57 -14.37 -10.80 6.10
C ASN A 57 -13.34 -11.95 6.03
N HIS A 58 -13.00 -12.44 4.84
CA HIS A 58 -11.79 -13.27 4.69
C HIS A 58 -10.59 -12.33 4.56
N GLU A 59 -9.73 -12.34 5.57
CA GLU A 59 -8.47 -11.60 5.59
C GLU A 59 -7.32 -12.57 5.32
N GLU A 60 -6.67 -12.46 4.16
CA GLU A 60 -5.40 -13.16 3.93
C GLU A 60 -4.24 -12.18 4.05
N VAL A 61 -3.30 -12.51 4.94
CA VAL A 61 -2.07 -11.71 5.12
C VAL A 61 -1.01 -12.22 4.17
N LEU A 62 -0.54 -11.36 3.26
CA LEU A 62 0.61 -11.70 2.40
C LEU A 62 1.84 -11.96 3.28
N GLY A 63 2.43 -13.15 3.14
CA GLY A 63 3.71 -13.50 3.73
C GLY A 63 4.89 -13.23 2.78
N PRO A 64 6.14 -13.42 3.25
CA PRO A 64 7.37 -13.12 2.50
C PRO A 64 7.53 -13.86 1.18
N THR A 65 6.86 -15.01 1.03
CA THR A 65 6.95 -15.86 -0.15
C THR A 65 5.85 -15.62 -1.17
N GLY A 66 4.95 -14.66 -0.94
CA GLY A 66 3.70 -14.59 -1.72
C GLY A 66 2.91 -15.90 -1.63
N PHE A 67 1.81 -16.00 -2.37
CA PHE A 67 0.94 -17.18 -2.36
C PHE A 67 1.71 -18.46 -2.65
N HIS A 68 1.67 -19.41 -1.72
CA HIS A 68 2.32 -20.71 -1.88
C HIS A 68 1.53 -21.67 -2.77
N GLU A 69 0.28 -21.41 -3.11
CA GLU A 69 -0.52 -22.32 -3.94
C GLU A 69 -1.44 -21.60 -4.94
N ARG A 70 -1.73 -22.35 -6.02
CA ARG A 70 -2.33 -21.96 -7.29
C ARG A 70 -3.61 -21.13 -7.14
N SER A 71 -3.65 -20.00 -7.85
CA SER A 71 -4.83 -19.21 -8.19
C SER A 71 -5.75 -18.91 -7.00
N LEU A 72 -5.47 -17.79 -6.31
CA LEU A 72 -6.43 -17.04 -5.48
C LEU A 72 -7.87 -17.07 -6.06
N GLU A 73 -8.00 -17.05 -7.37
CA GLU A 73 -9.26 -17.13 -8.10
C GLU A 73 -10.10 -18.38 -7.77
N ASN A 74 -9.46 -19.53 -7.51
CA ASN A 74 -10.12 -20.81 -7.25
C ASN A 74 -10.51 -20.99 -5.78
N SER A 75 -9.76 -20.40 -4.84
CA SER A 75 -10.03 -20.55 -3.40
C SER A 75 -11.13 -19.62 -2.90
N TYR A 76 -11.47 -18.57 -3.66
CA TYR A 76 -12.30 -17.48 -3.15
C TYR A 76 -13.73 -17.44 -3.71
N GLY A 77 -14.04 -18.13 -4.82
CA GLY A 77 -15.34 -18.05 -5.50
C GLY A 77 -15.71 -16.66 -6.05
N ALA A 78 -15.01 -15.61 -5.60
CA ALA A 78 -15.07 -14.22 -6.00
C ALA A 78 -13.67 -13.59 -5.82
N HIS A 79 -13.18 -12.83 -6.79
CA HIS A 79 -11.84 -12.24 -6.73
C HIS A 79 -11.72 -11.24 -5.55
N PRO A 80 -10.55 -11.16 -4.89
CA PRO A 80 -10.28 -10.07 -3.95
C PRO A 80 -10.39 -8.75 -4.69
N ASN A 81 -11.07 -7.78 -4.09
CA ASN A 81 -11.28 -6.46 -4.67
C ASN A 81 -10.79 -5.35 -3.74
N THR A 82 -10.26 -5.70 -2.57
CA THR A 82 -9.71 -4.75 -1.61
C THR A 82 -8.30 -5.16 -1.20
N ILE A 83 -7.41 -4.18 -1.15
CA ILE A 83 -6.05 -4.30 -0.62
C ILE A 83 -5.93 -3.34 0.56
N THR A 84 -5.45 -3.79 1.71
CA THR A 84 -5.16 -2.93 2.86
C THR A 84 -3.74 -3.14 3.33
N ILE A 85 -3.01 -2.07 3.62
CA ILE A 85 -1.68 -2.11 4.23
C ILE A 85 -1.78 -1.45 5.60
N LYS A 86 -1.55 -2.23 6.66
CA LYS A 86 -1.44 -1.76 8.04
C LYS A 86 0.03 -1.57 8.39
N PHE A 87 0.40 -0.39 8.88
CA PHE A 87 1.72 -0.05 9.37
C PHE A 87 1.76 -0.28 10.88
N LEU A 88 2.44 -1.34 11.32
CA LEU A 88 2.34 -1.84 12.69
C LEU A 88 3.23 -1.04 13.66
N LYS A 89 4.39 -0.58 13.19
CA LYS A 89 5.40 0.15 14.00
C LYS A 89 5.51 1.64 13.65
N HIS A 90 4.82 2.07 12.60
CA HIS A 90 4.92 3.42 12.05
C HIS A 90 3.54 3.94 11.68
N ARG A 91 3.40 5.26 11.62
CA ARG A 91 2.31 5.96 10.96
C ARG A 91 2.85 6.59 9.69
N VAL A 92 2.03 6.66 8.64
CA VAL A 92 2.45 7.20 7.35
C VAL A 92 1.53 8.32 6.92
N ARG A 93 2.08 9.27 6.17
CA ARG A 93 1.30 10.26 5.43
C ARG A 93 1.62 10.07 3.96
N VAL A 94 0.68 9.48 3.21
CA VAL A 94 0.87 9.25 1.78
C VAL A 94 0.56 10.52 1.01
N GLU A 95 1.54 11.01 0.27
CA GLU A 95 1.47 12.22 -0.55
C GLU A 95 1.26 11.87 -2.03
N ALA A 96 1.84 10.74 -2.48
CA ALA A 96 1.64 10.23 -3.82
C ALA A 96 1.75 8.70 -3.86
N MET A 97 1.34 8.08 -4.95
CA MET A 97 1.50 6.66 -5.20
C MET A 97 1.73 6.36 -6.68
N GLU A 98 2.38 5.22 -6.94
CA GLU A 98 2.48 4.61 -8.26
C GLU A 98 1.94 3.19 -8.19
N MET A 99 1.18 2.79 -9.20
CA MET A 99 0.73 1.41 -9.33
C MET A 99 1.06 0.90 -10.72
N ARG A 100 1.39 -0.40 -10.80
CA ARG A 100 1.61 -1.10 -12.06
C ARG A 100 0.73 -2.34 -12.10
N ALA A 101 0.01 -2.50 -13.20
CA ALA A 101 -0.78 -3.69 -13.47
C ALA A 101 0.02 -4.72 -14.29
N LYS A 102 -0.30 -5.99 -14.11
CA LYS A 102 0.30 -7.12 -14.81
C LYS A 102 -0.20 -7.15 -16.25
N VAL A 103 0.69 -6.82 -17.19
CA VAL A 103 0.39 -6.63 -18.63
C VAL A 103 -0.48 -7.73 -19.25
N ALA A 104 -0.26 -8.99 -18.86
CA ALA A 104 -1.01 -10.14 -19.38
C ALA A 104 -2.52 -10.05 -19.08
N ASP A 105 -2.88 -9.45 -17.95
CA ASP A 105 -4.22 -9.57 -17.34
C ASP A 105 -5.01 -8.25 -17.39
N ILE A 106 -4.36 -7.13 -17.77
CA ILE A 106 -4.93 -5.76 -17.76
C ILE A 106 -6.32 -5.67 -18.41
N VAL A 107 -6.47 -6.22 -19.62
CA VAL A 107 -7.70 -6.07 -20.42
C VAL A 107 -8.89 -6.76 -19.77
N ALA A 108 -8.65 -7.85 -19.04
CA ALA A 108 -9.70 -8.68 -18.46
C ALA A 108 -10.00 -8.30 -17.00
N HIS A 109 -8.98 -7.87 -16.25
CA HIS A 109 -9.04 -7.83 -14.79
C HIS A 109 -8.64 -6.49 -14.17
N MET A 110 -8.44 -5.41 -14.94
CA MET A 110 -8.10 -4.11 -14.34
C MET A 110 -9.25 -3.10 -14.49
N SER A 111 -9.83 -2.70 -13.36
CA SER A 111 -10.77 -1.58 -13.32
C SER A 111 -10.04 -0.25 -13.52
N ASN A 112 -10.62 0.65 -14.33
CA ASN A 112 -10.11 2.01 -14.56
C ASN A 112 -10.48 3.01 -13.45
N ASN A 113 -11.35 2.61 -12.54
CA ASN A 113 -11.79 3.39 -11.40
C ASN A 113 -11.62 2.59 -10.12
N TRP A 114 -11.15 3.23 -9.06
CA TRP A 114 -10.98 2.64 -7.74
C TRP A 114 -11.02 3.72 -6.67
N THR A 115 -11.16 3.32 -5.42
CA THR A 115 -11.09 4.22 -4.28
C THR A 115 -9.78 3.97 -3.55
N PHE A 116 -9.04 5.03 -3.24
CA PHE A 116 -7.91 4.98 -2.32
C PHE A 116 -8.32 5.55 -0.96
N ARG A 117 -7.94 4.87 0.12
CA ARG A 117 -8.26 5.22 1.50
C ARG A 117 -6.97 5.40 2.30
N HIS A 118 -6.94 6.45 3.11
CA HIS A 118 -5.84 6.78 4.02
C HIS A 118 -6.40 7.10 5.39
N GLY A 119 -6.33 6.13 6.31
CA GLY A 119 -7.08 6.19 7.56
C GLY A 119 -8.58 6.32 7.29
N SER A 120 -9.19 7.42 7.75
CA SER A 120 -10.60 7.74 7.52
C SER A 120 -10.88 8.52 6.23
N GLU A 121 -9.84 9.05 5.58
CA GLU A 121 -9.97 9.86 4.36
C GLU A 121 -10.00 8.93 3.14
N SER A 122 -10.78 9.28 2.12
CA SER A 122 -10.83 8.52 0.86
C SER A 122 -10.95 9.43 -0.35
N ILE A 123 -10.40 8.98 -1.47
CA ILE A 123 -10.43 9.68 -2.75
C ILE A 123 -10.76 8.68 -3.86
N GLN A 124 -11.64 9.10 -4.78
CA GLN A 124 -11.90 8.36 -6.00
C GLN A 124 -10.77 8.63 -6.99
N MET A 125 -10.16 7.55 -7.46
CA MET A 125 -9.06 7.56 -8.41
C MET A 125 -9.52 6.99 -9.75
N THR A 126 -8.98 7.55 -10.83
CA THR A 126 -9.24 7.10 -12.19
C THR A 126 -7.93 7.09 -12.97
N PHE A 127 -7.57 5.94 -13.53
CA PHE A 127 -6.51 5.84 -14.51
C PHE A 127 -6.76 4.63 -15.43
N THR A 128 -6.51 4.79 -16.72
CA THR A 128 -6.81 3.76 -17.73
C THR A 128 -5.57 2.93 -17.99
N PHE A 129 -5.52 1.72 -17.42
CA PHE A 129 -4.42 0.80 -17.68
C PHE A 129 -4.53 0.21 -19.09
N SER A 130 -3.40 0.07 -19.76
CA SER A 130 -3.32 -0.61 -21.05
C SER A 130 -2.03 -1.41 -21.16
N ARG A 131 -1.91 -2.23 -22.21
CA ARG A 131 -0.67 -2.98 -22.47
C ARG A 131 0.53 -2.08 -22.75
N VAL A 132 0.28 -0.87 -23.27
CA VAL A 132 1.32 0.13 -23.57
C VAL A 132 1.55 1.10 -22.41
N GLU A 133 0.55 1.30 -21.57
CA GLU A 133 0.61 2.12 -20.36
C GLU A 133 0.16 1.29 -19.14
N PRO A 134 1.02 0.36 -18.67
CA PRO A 134 0.67 -0.56 -17.58
C PRO A 134 0.85 0.07 -16.20
N GLU A 135 1.39 1.28 -16.10
CA GLU A 135 1.71 1.96 -14.85
C GLU A 135 1.10 3.36 -14.81
N THR A 136 0.66 3.77 -13.63
CA THR A 136 -0.04 5.05 -13.43
C THR A 136 0.88 6.27 -13.58
N GLY A 137 2.20 6.07 -13.46
CA GLY A 137 3.09 7.13 -13.01
C GLY A 137 2.69 7.66 -11.62
N ARG A 138 3.31 8.75 -11.21
CA ARG A 138 3.08 9.35 -9.89
C ARG A 138 1.72 10.04 -9.81
N LEU A 139 0.83 9.49 -8.99
CA LEU A 139 -0.49 10.05 -8.68
C LEU A 139 -0.48 10.71 -7.30
N GLU A 140 -0.72 12.02 -7.26
CA GLU A 140 -0.82 12.78 -6.00
C GLU A 140 -2.15 12.47 -5.28
N THR A 141 -2.11 12.34 -3.96
CA THR A 141 -3.26 11.90 -3.13
C THR A 141 -4.12 13.05 -2.61
N GLY A 142 -3.86 14.29 -3.03
CA GLY A 142 -4.68 15.46 -2.70
C GLY A 142 -4.25 16.22 -1.43
N GLY A 143 -3.05 15.96 -0.89
CA GLY A 143 -2.44 16.83 0.13
C GLY A 143 -2.96 16.61 1.55
N TRP A 144 -3.36 15.39 1.90
CA TRP A 144 -3.74 15.04 3.27
C TRP A 144 -2.65 15.40 4.27
N GLN A 145 -3.06 15.95 5.42
CA GLN A 145 -2.15 16.39 6.46
C GLN A 145 -1.97 15.35 7.56
N SER A 146 -2.91 14.42 7.69
CA SER A 146 -2.95 13.43 8.76
C SER A 146 -1.96 12.28 8.51
N PHE A 147 -1.43 11.69 9.59
CA PHE A 147 -0.72 10.41 9.52
C PHE A 147 -1.72 9.29 9.83
N ALA A 148 -1.70 8.21 9.05
CA ALA A 148 -2.55 7.04 9.20
C ALA A 148 -1.75 5.78 9.58
N ASP A 149 -2.42 4.89 10.28
CA ASP A 149 -1.93 3.55 10.61
C ASP A 149 -2.17 2.56 9.47
N GLU A 150 -3.04 2.91 8.54
CA GLU A 150 -3.43 2.05 7.44
C GLU A 150 -3.82 2.84 6.19
N VAL A 151 -3.55 2.24 5.04
CA VAL A 151 -4.06 2.68 3.75
C VAL A 151 -4.70 1.50 3.03
N GLY A 152 -5.58 1.78 2.07
CA GLY A 152 -6.19 0.73 1.28
C GLY A 152 -6.73 1.16 -0.06
N TRP A 153 -6.96 0.17 -0.92
CA TRP A 153 -7.54 0.32 -2.25
C TRP A 153 -8.77 -0.55 -2.34
N THR A 154 -9.84 -0.03 -2.93
CA THR A 154 -11.04 -0.79 -3.26
C THR A 154 -11.33 -0.66 -4.74
N PHE A 155 -11.37 -1.79 -5.42
CA PHE A 155 -11.69 -1.92 -6.83
C PHE A 155 -13.16 -2.37 -6.96
N PRO A 156 -13.95 -1.78 -7.88
CA PRO A 156 -15.34 -2.20 -8.12
C PRO A 156 -15.49 -3.62 -8.65
N ARG A 157 -14.40 -4.17 -9.20
CA ARG A 157 -14.28 -5.53 -9.78
C ARG A 157 -12.88 -6.06 -9.45
N ASP A 158 -12.43 -7.07 -10.17
CA ASP A 158 -11.08 -7.61 -10.07
C ASP A 158 -10.01 -6.53 -10.29
N PHE A 159 -8.82 -6.80 -9.76
CA PHE A 159 -7.59 -6.05 -10.03
C PHE A 159 -6.46 -7.04 -10.36
N CYS A 160 -5.46 -6.60 -11.13
CA CYS A 160 -4.29 -7.40 -11.48
C CYS A 160 -2.98 -6.62 -11.24
N LEU A 161 -2.77 -6.12 -10.02
CA LEU A 161 -1.59 -5.32 -9.69
C LEU A 161 -0.33 -6.19 -9.54
N GLU A 162 0.77 -5.72 -10.13
CA GLU A 162 2.12 -6.27 -9.98
C GLU A 162 2.90 -5.51 -8.91
N HIS A 163 2.72 -4.18 -8.83
CA HIS A 163 3.51 -3.32 -7.95
C HIS A 163 2.71 -2.11 -7.45
N ILE A 164 3.00 -1.70 -6.21
CA ILE A 164 2.53 -0.46 -5.59
C ILE A 164 3.73 0.22 -4.92
N VAL A 165 3.98 1.49 -5.27
CA VAL A 165 4.92 2.38 -4.56
C VAL A 165 4.12 3.44 -3.83
N LEU A 166 4.46 3.69 -2.57
CA LEU A 166 3.88 4.75 -1.77
C LEU A 166 4.94 5.81 -1.49
N TYR A 167 4.64 7.06 -1.80
CA TYR A 167 5.49 8.20 -1.52
C TYR A 167 4.88 9.05 -0.41
N GLY A 168 5.73 9.55 0.48
CA GLY A 168 5.30 10.47 1.52
C GLY A 168 6.22 10.47 2.71
N ARG A 169 5.62 10.58 3.91
CA ARG A 169 6.33 10.71 5.18
C ARG A 169 6.01 9.58 6.13
N VAL A 170 6.96 9.28 7.00
CA VAL A 170 6.88 8.20 7.99
C VAL A 170 7.23 8.75 9.35
N MET A 171 6.44 8.38 10.36
CA MET A 171 6.63 8.71 11.76
C MET A 171 6.60 7.42 12.58
N ALA A 172 7.51 7.25 13.53
CA ALA A 172 7.48 6.12 14.45
C ALA A 172 6.26 6.19 15.39
N LYS A 173 5.77 5.04 15.83
CA LYS A 173 4.74 4.95 16.87
C LYS A 173 5.34 5.00 18.28
#